data_AF-A0AA51L2H0-F1
#
_entry.id   AF-A0AA51L2H0-F1
#
_cell.length_a   1.000
_cell.length_b   1.000
_cell.length_c   1.000
_cell.angle_alpha   90.00
_cell.angle_beta   90.00
_cell.angle_gamma   90.00
#
_symmetry.space_group_name_H-M   'P 1'
#
loop_
_entity.id
_entity.type
_entity.pdbx_description
1 polymer ?
#
loop_
_entity_poly.entity_id
_entity_poly.type
_entity_poly.pdbx_seq_one_letter_code
_entity_poly.pdbx_strand_id
1 'polypeptide(L)' 'MVTILVVGVIIVIVVLLLSVITTSKAYTYKHTVDPLESNPNIENAEETQKKEE' A
#
# COMPACT_ATOMS: atom_id res chain seq x y z
N MET A 1 -27.40 16.70 25.59
CA MET A 1 -27.40 16.71 24.11
C MET A 1 -26.05 17.15 23.56
N VAL A 2 -25.58 18.36 23.86
CA VAL A 2 -24.26 18.85 23.40
C VAL A 2 -23.09 17.97 23.89
N THR A 3 -23.18 17.46 25.11
CA THR A 3 -22.19 16.51 25.67
C THR A 3 -22.07 15.22 24.87
N ILE A 4 -23.20 14.62 24.46
CA ILE A 4 -23.24 13.44 23.58
C ILE A 4 -22.59 13.77 22.23
N LEU A 5 -22.87 14.96 21.68
CA LEU A 5 -22.30 15.41 20.41
C LEU A 5 -20.77 15.53 20.50
N VAL A 6 -20.26 16.17 21.56
CA VAL A 6 -18.81 16.32 21.79
C VAL A 6 -18.14 14.97 21.97
N VAL A 7 -18.71 14.06 22.77
CA VAL A 7 -18.17 12.71 22.96
C VAL A 7 -18.14 11.93 21.64
N GLY A 8 -19.20 12.04 20.83
CA GLY A 8 -19.25 11.41 19.50
C GLY A 8 -18.14 11.89 18.57
N VAL A 9 -17.91 13.21 18.51
CA VAL A 9 -16.83 13.80 17.70
C VAL A 9 -15.45 13.31 18.17
N ILE A 10 -15.22 13.24 19.48
CA ILE A 10 -13.97 12.74 20.04
C ILE A 10 -13.72 11.29 19.62
N ILE A 11 -14.73 10.43 19.71
CA ILE A 11 -14.62 9.02 19.32
C ILE A 11 -14.26 8.90 17.84
N VAL A 12 -14.90 9.68 16.96
CA VAL A 12 -14.59 9.68 15.52
C VAL A 12 -13.14 10.08 15.26
N ILE A 13 -12.64 11.12 15.93
CA ILE A 13 -11.23 11.53 15.78
C ILE A 13 -10.27 10.43 16.25
N VAL A 14 -10.55 9.79 17.39
CA VAL A 14 -9.72 8.69 17.89
C VAL A 14 -9.69 7.52 16.90
N VAL A 15 -10.86 7.12 16.38
CA VAL A 15 -10.96 6.04 15.39
C VAL A 15 -10.20 6.41 14.11
N LEU A 16 -10.35 7.64 13.59
CA LEU A 16 -9.64 8.10 12.40
C LEU A 16 -8.12 8.07 12.57
N LEU A 17 -7.60 8.56 13.71
CA LEU A 17 -6.17 8.53 13.99
C LEU A 17 -5.65 7.08 14.05
N LEU A 18 -6.35 6.19 14.75
CA LEU A 18 -6.00 4.77 14.82
C LEU A 18 -6.01 4.10 13.45
N SER A 19 -7.02 4.40 12.61
CA SER A 19 -7.12 3.89 11.25
C SER A 19 -5.95 4.34 10.38
N VAL A 20 -5.65 5.65 10.34
CA VAL A 20 -4.55 6.17 9.50
C VAL A 20 -3.21 5.59 9.94
N ILE A 21 -2.94 5.50 11.25
CA ILE A 21 -1.69 4.93 11.76
C ILE A 21 -1.56 3.45 11.35
N THR A 22 -2.63 2.67 11.53
CA THR A 22 -2.63 1.23 11.21
C THR A 22 -2.47 1.00 9.71
N THR A 23 -3.23 1.74 8.89
CA THR A 23 -3.18 1.68 7.44
C THR A 23 -1.83 2.15 6.91
N SER A 24 -1.24 3.22 7.47
CA SER A 24 0.09 3.69 7.09
C SER A 24 1.16 2.64 7.36
N LYS A 25 1.07 1.88 8.46
CA LYS A 25 1.98 0.76 8.73
C LYS A 25 1.80 -0.40 7.76
N ALA A 26 0.57 -0.66 7.32
CA ALA A 26 0.28 -1.70 6.33
C ALA A 26 0.75 -1.31 4.92
N TYR A 27 0.64 -0.04 4.52
CA TYR A 27 1.21 0.46 3.27
C TYR A 27 2.74 0.55 3.31
N THR A 28 3.32 0.85 4.48
CA THR A 28 4.78 0.86 4.67
C THR A 28 5.34 -0.55 4.65
N TYR A 29 4.50 -1.57 4.88
CA TYR A 29 4.90 -2.94 4.61
C TYR A 29 5.10 -3.07 3.11
N LYS A 30 6.37 -2.92 2.71
CA LYS A 30 6.83 -3.16 1.35
C LYS A 30 6.19 -4.48 0.92
N HIS A 31 5.26 -4.41 -0.03
CA HIS A 31 5.06 -5.53 -0.92
C HIS A 31 6.45 -5.78 -1.49
N THR A 32 7.12 -6.82 -0.99
CA THR A 32 8.32 -7.33 -1.65
C THR A 32 7.81 -7.76 -3.01
N VAL A 33 7.89 -6.83 -3.96
CA VAL A 33 7.72 -7.15 -5.37
C VAL A 33 8.80 -8.18 -5.60
N ASP A 34 8.39 -9.43 -5.80
CA ASP A 34 9.33 -10.54 -5.93
C ASP A 34 10.39 -10.13 -6.95
N PRO A 35 11.68 -10.22 -6.60
CA PRO A 35 12.74 -9.84 -7.51
C PRO A 35 12.60 -10.64 -8.81
N LEU A 36 12.49 -9.92 -9.92
CA LEU A 36 12.31 -10.48 -11.27
C LEU A 36 13.48 -11.38 -11.69
N GLU A 37 14.60 -11.35 -10.95
CA GLU A 37 15.81 -12.15 -11.17
C GLU A 37 15.59 -13.67 -11.00
N SER A 38 14.50 -14.10 -10.37
CA SER A 38 14.16 -15.53 -10.21
C SER A 38 12.98 -15.97 -11.09
N ASN A 39 12.69 -15.28 -12.19
CA ASN A 39 11.65 -15.68 -13.13
C ASN A 39 12.26 -16.32 -14.39
N PRO A 40 12.17 -17.67 -14.55
CA PRO A 40 12.72 -18.39 -15.71
C PRO A 40 12.02 -18.05 -17.05
N ASN A 41 11.05 -17.14 -17.05
CA ASN A 41 10.36 -16.66 -18.25
C ASN A 41 10.94 -15.33 -18.79
N ILE A 42 11.87 -14.67 -18.08
CA ILE A 42 12.40 -13.33 -18.45
C ILE A 42 13.48 -13.39 -19.54
N GLU A 43 14.21 -14.51 -19.67
CA GLU A 43 15.25 -14.68 -20.73
C GLU A 43 14.70 -14.58 -22.17
N ASN A 44 13.38 -14.63 -22.39
CA ASN A 44 12.78 -14.59 -23.73
C ASN A 44 12.24 -13.22 -24.14
N ALA A 45 12.23 -12.23 -23.24
CA ALA A 45 11.61 -10.93 -23.52
C ALA A 45 12.59 -9.89 -24.11
N GLU A 46 13.90 -10.02 -23.86
CA GLU A 46 14.89 -9.03 -24.30
C GLU A 46 15.31 -9.17 -25.78
N GLU A 47 15.12 -10.34 -26.40
CA GLU A 47 15.43 -10.52 -27.83
C GLU A 47 14.41 -9.88 -28.78
N THR A 48 13.21 -9.54 -28.32
CA THR A 48 12.16 -8.97 -29.19
C THR A 48 12.32 -7.45 -29.40
N GLN A 49 13.02 -6.73 -28.51
CA GLN A 49 13.12 -5.25 -28.60
C GLN A 49 14.32 -4.74 -29.39
N LYS A 50 15.26 -5.59 -29.82
CA LYS A 50 16.48 -5.16 -30.53
C LYS A 50 16.42 -5.31 -32.06
N LYS A 51 15.26 -5.64 -32.63
CA LYS A 51 15.08 -5.85 -34.08
C LYS A 51 14.29 -4.75 -34.81
N GLU A 52 13.95 -3.67 -34.12
CA GLU A 52 13.12 -2.57 -34.66
C GLU A 52 13.80 -1.18 -34.63
N GLU A 53 15.13 -1.12 -34.46
CA GLU A 53 15.95 0.08 -34.77
C GLU A 53 16.91 -0.17 -35.94
#